data_AF-A0A7R9THK7-F1
#
_entry.id   AF-A0A7R9THK7-F1
#
_cell.length_a   1.000
_cell.length_b   1.000
_cell.length_c   1.000
_cell.angle_alpha   90.00
_cell.angle_beta   90.00
_cell.angle_gamma   90.00
#
_symmetry.space_group_name_H-M   'P 1'
#
loop_
_entity.id
_entity.type
_entity.pdbx_description
1 polymer ?
#
loop_
_entity_poly.entity_id
_entity_poly.type
_entity_poly.pdbx_seq_one_letter_code
_entity_poly.pdbx_strand_id
1 'polypeptide(L)'
;GRGNARELRELNALPAPVAELRRALGGAMTTLMNGAGKRLVGQAYRMANDRIRACDAVARRLYSPWGKLAGLSLEDSSLGWDLTASLAAPLWTIATCVDHAVGDDGSRASRAAMESSGEHCLISLMDVCRMGTEEGLGEVGGPASRAAANAAIVILTSIVSRSRLPLSKRAVARATQLTHICFHGGLMKHLASVPTVFSPCCALLVSIIRARKAEMARQTAMITVACHALLDALKAWNAIEDEKNALAERTKTPRDEEEVAIHEEAMRRAANSMAPVYESAGKVVGSLYAMHLLADAVAACCGGGAWGGDDDRKSGDGYVRGIGAVAESALKPGIFALFDAVQDRELQQLYTMFGNA
;
A
#
# COMPACT_ATOMS: atom_id res chain seq x y z
N GLY A 1 -0.10 -6.53 -25.33
CA GLY A 1 0.62 -7.04 -24.14
C GLY A 1 1.37 -5.98 -23.33
N ARG A 2 2.38 -5.28 -23.89
CA ARG A 2 3.25 -4.34 -23.12
C ARG A 2 2.76 -2.87 -23.07
N GLY A 3 1.74 -2.50 -23.86
CA GLY A 3 1.16 -1.14 -23.91
C GLY A 3 0.34 -0.81 -22.66
N ASN A 4 -0.67 -1.63 -22.34
CA ASN A 4 -1.60 -1.34 -21.25
C ASN A 4 -0.95 -1.26 -19.86
N ALA A 5 0.10 -2.05 -19.58
CA ALA A 5 0.81 -1.98 -18.29
C ALA A 5 1.68 -0.72 -18.13
N ARG A 6 2.14 -0.14 -19.25
CA ARG A 6 2.88 1.13 -19.26
C ARG A 6 1.90 2.31 -19.19
N GLU A 7 0.79 2.25 -19.92
CA GLU A 7 -0.29 3.23 -19.85
C GLU A 7 -0.95 3.25 -18.47
N LEU A 8 -1.20 2.10 -17.83
CA LEU A 8 -1.70 2.04 -16.45
C LEU A 8 -0.69 2.55 -15.41
N ARG A 9 0.62 2.46 -15.69
CA ARG A 9 1.66 3.08 -14.84
C ARG A 9 1.72 4.59 -15.04
N GLU A 10 1.52 5.08 -16.26
CA GLU A 10 1.50 6.51 -16.60
C GLU A 10 0.20 7.19 -16.11
N LEU A 11 -0.94 6.49 -16.11
CA LEU A 11 -2.23 6.96 -15.60
C LEU A 11 -2.32 7.07 -14.06
N ASN A 12 -1.41 6.42 -13.33
CA ASN A 12 -1.41 6.40 -11.86
C ASN A 12 -0.09 6.92 -11.25
N ALA A 13 0.67 7.71 -12.01
CA ALA A 13 1.88 8.38 -11.54
C ALA A 13 1.59 9.85 -11.22
N LEU A 14 2.37 10.42 -10.30
CA LEU A 14 2.35 11.86 -10.10
C LEU A 14 2.77 12.58 -11.39
N PRO A 15 2.17 13.75 -11.68
CA PRO A 15 2.60 14.59 -12.79
C PRO A 15 4.10 14.88 -12.66
N ALA A 16 4.84 14.62 -13.73
CA ALA A 16 6.29 14.79 -13.76
C ALA A 16 6.73 15.41 -15.08
N PRO A 17 7.81 16.20 -15.10
CA PRO A 17 8.40 16.69 -16.34
C PRO A 17 8.92 15.52 -17.18
N VAL A 18 9.16 15.78 -18.47
CA VAL A 18 9.77 14.82 -19.39
C VAL A 18 11.04 14.20 -18.81
N ALA A 19 11.28 12.93 -19.12
CA ALA A 19 12.30 12.11 -18.44
C ALA A 19 13.72 12.74 -18.46
N GLU A 20 14.08 13.42 -19.54
CA GLU A 20 15.35 14.14 -19.68
C GLU A 20 15.47 15.31 -18.70
N LEU A 21 14.43 16.15 -18.61
CA LEU A 21 14.37 17.26 -17.66
C LEU A 21 14.36 16.73 -16.22
N ARG A 22 13.59 15.68 -15.93
CA ARG A 22 13.60 15.04 -14.61
C ARG A 22 15.00 14.55 -14.22
N ARG A 23 15.72 13.93 -15.16
CA ARG A 23 17.10 13.47 -14.93
C ARG A 23 18.05 14.63 -14.69
N ALA A 24 17.95 15.70 -15.49
CA ALA A 24 18.76 16.89 -15.33
C ALA A 24 18.53 17.59 -13.98
N LEU A 25 17.26 17.74 -13.58
CA LEU A 25 16.89 18.28 -12.27
C LEU A 25 17.38 17.41 -11.12
N GLY A 26 17.30 16.07 -11.26
CA GLY A 26 17.85 15.13 -10.28
C GLY A 26 19.36 15.27 -10.12
N GLY A 27 20.09 15.37 -11.24
CA GLY A 27 21.53 15.61 -11.24
C GLY A 27 21.89 16.93 -10.55
N ALA A 28 21.25 18.02 -10.96
CA ALA A 28 21.46 19.34 -10.37
C ALA A 28 21.16 19.36 -8.86
N MET A 29 20.04 18.77 -8.43
CA MET A 29 19.68 18.69 -7.01
C MET A 29 20.72 17.88 -6.22
N THR A 30 21.23 16.79 -6.78
CA THR A 30 22.28 15.98 -6.14
C THR A 30 23.57 16.78 -5.97
N THR A 31 24.02 17.48 -7.01
CA THR A 31 25.20 18.35 -6.93
C THR A 31 25.01 19.45 -5.88
N LEU A 32 23.83 20.06 -5.80
CA LEU A 32 23.52 21.07 -4.79
C LEU A 32 23.54 20.48 -3.37
N MET A 33 22.96 19.30 -3.16
CA MET A 33 22.95 18.66 -1.85
C MET A 33 24.34 18.21 -1.37
N ASN A 34 25.23 17.82 -2.28
CA ASN A 34 26.63 17.51 -1.96
C ASN A 34 27.36 18.71 -1.35
N GLY A 35 27.10 19.92 -1.86
CA GLY A 35 27.65 21.17 -1.34
C GLY A 35 26.84 21.79 -0.20
N ALA A 36 25.63 21.30 0.06
CA ALA A 36 24.71 21.91 1.03
C ALA A 36 25.02 21.47 2.47
N GLY A 37 25.07 22.46 3.38
CA GLY A 37 25.11 22.18 4.82
C GLY A 37 23.76 21.71 5.38
N LYS A 38 23.78 21.13 6.60
CA LYS A 38 22.61 20.58 7.30
C LYS A 38 21.41 21.55 7.32
N ARG A 39 21.67 22.85 7.49
CA ARG A 39 20.64 23.89 7.57
C ARG A 39 19.84 24.02 6.26
N LEU A 40 20.50 23.95 5.11
CA LEU A 40 19.86 24.10 3.80
C LEU A 40 19.04 22.84 3.46
N VAL A 41 19.61 21.65 3.68
CA VAL A 41 18.89 20.39 3.48
C VAL A 41 17.68 20.31 4.44
N GLY A 42 17.85 20.71 5.69
CA GLY A 42 16.74 20.81 6.65
C GLY A 42 15.67 21.82 6.24
N GLN A 43 16.06 22.92 5.58
CA GLN A 43 15.10 23.89 5.04
C GLN A 43 14.27 23.29 3.90
N ALA A 44 14.89 22.49 3.02
CA ALA A 44 14.18 21.80 1.94
C ALA A 44 13.08 20.87 2.49
N TYR A 45 13.39 20.07 3.51
CA TYR A 45 12.39 19.23 4.20
C TYR A 45 11.24 20.06 4.80
N ARG A 46 11.57 21.17 5.49
CA ARG A 46 10.54 22.04 6.09
C ARG A 46 9.62 22.65 5.04
N MET A 47 10.19 23.23 3.98
CA MET A 47 9.40 23.84 2.90
C MET A 47 8.50 22.82 2.19
N ALA A 48 9.00 21.61 1.95
CA ALA A 48 8.20 20.55 1.36
C ALA A 48 7.05 20.13 2.27
N ASN A 49 7.29 19.94 3.57
CA ASN A 49 6.25 19.61 4.54
C ASN A 49 5.21 20.74 4.70
N ASP A 50 5.65 22.00 4.74
CA ASP A 50 4.75 23.14 4.82
C ASP A 50 3.86 23.23 3.57
N ARG A 51 4.41 22.90 2.39
CA ARG A 51 3.62 22.85 1.15
C ARG A 51 2.61 21.70 1.15
N ILE A 52 2.97 20.53 1.67
CA ILE A 52 2.03 19.41 1.85
C ILE A 52 0.88 19.82 2.78
N ARG A 53 1.19 20.44 3.92
CA ARG A 53 0.18 20.93 4.88
C ARG A 53 -0.72 22.01 4.28
N ALA A 54 -0.15 22.91 3.48
CA ALA A 54 -0.94 23.91 2.76
C ALA A 54 -1.89 23.25 1.75
N CYS A 55 -1.44 22.20 1.05
CA CYS A 55 -2.26 21.43 0.14
C CYS A 55 -3.39 20.69 0.89
N ASP A 56 -3.10 20.06 2.02
CA ASP A 56 -4.09 19.42 2.91
C ASP A 56 -5.15 20.43 3.40
N ALA A 57 -4.72 21.62 3.82
CA ALA A 57 -5.63 22.67 4.25
C ALA A 57 -6.55 23.16 3.11
N VAL A 58 -6.03 23.25 1.88
CA VAL A 58 -6.85 23.57 0.70
C VAL A 58 -7.81 22.43 0.38
N ALA A 59 -7.33 21.18 0.37
CA ALA A 59 -8.16 20.01 0.13
C ALA A 59 -9.34 19.94 1.13
N ARG A 60 -9.10 20.11 2.44
CA ARG A 60 -10.18 20.11 3.45
C ARG A 60 -11.19 21.25 3.27
N ARG A 61 -10.77 22.39 2.71
CA ARG A 61 -11.68 23.51 2.42
C ARG A 61 -12.55 23.21 1.20
N LEU A 62 -11.99 22.56 0.19
CA LEU A 62 -12.69 22.21 -1.05
C LEU A 62 -13.59 20.98 -0.88
N TYR A 63 -13.16 19.98 -0.10
CA TYR A 63 -13.79 18.67 0.04
C TYR A 63 -14.41 18.42 1.44
N SER A 64 -14.78 19.49 2.17
CA SER A 64 -15.50 19.35 3.43
C SER A 64 -16.81 18.56 3.24
N PRO A 65 -17.26 17.74 4.22
CA PRO A 65 -18.60 17.12 4.19
C PRO A 65 -19.74 18.13 4.02
N TRP A 66 -19.50 19.39 4.38
CA TRP A 66 -20.40 20.52 4.19
C TRP A 66 -20.23 21.21 2.83
N GLY A 67 -19.18 20.90 2.09
CA GLY A 67 -18.85 21.42 0.75
C GLY A 67 -19.82 20.98 -0.35
N LYS A 68 -20.67 19.98 -0.09
CA LYS A 68 -21.87 19.71 -0.92
C LYS A 68 -22.82 20.92 -1.01
N LEU A 69 -22.71 21.92 -0.12
CA LEU A 69 -23.44 23.20 -0.22
C LEU A 69 -22.91 24.15 -1.31
N ALA A 70 -21.71 23.95 -1.87
CA ALA A 70 -21.13 24.88 -2.84
C ALA A 70 -21.53 24.62 -4.30
N GLY A 71 -22.37 23.62 -4.57
CA GLY A 71 -22.90 23.37 -5.93
C GLY A 71 -21.85 22.94 -6.98
N LEU A 72 -20.60 22.73 -6.59
CA LEU A 72 -19.56 22.16 -7.43
C LEU A 72 -19.77 20.65 -7.46
N SER A 73 -20.35 20.15 -8.55
CA SER A 73 -20.48 18.70 -8.77
C SER A 73 -19.08 18.08 -8.81
N LEU A 74 -18.85 17.12 -7.90
CA LEU A 74 -17.57 16.47 -7.60
C LEU A 74 -17.10 15.46 -8.66
N GLU A 75 -17.56 15.57 -9.91
CA GLU A 75 -17.19 14.66 -10.99
C GLU A 75 -16.10 15.23 -11.92
N ASP A 76 -15.73 16.51 -11.74
CA ASP A 76 -14.62 17.11 -12.50
C ASP A 76 -13.28 16.57 -12.00
N SER A 77 -12.85 15.49 -12.66
CA SER A 77 -11.54 14.82 -12.48
C SER A 77 -10.33 15.77 -12.54
N SER A 78 -10.47 16.96 -13.14
CA SER A 78 -9.41 17.96 -13.27
C SER A 78 -8.94 18.53 -11.92
N LEU A 79 -9.86 18.85 -11.00
CA LEU A 79 -9.51 19.48 -9.72
C LEU A 79 -8.70 18.55 -8.81
N GLY A 80 -9.02 17.25 -8.81
CA GLY A 80 -8.26 16.23 -8.08
C GLY A 80 -6.82 16.11 -8.60
N TRP A 81 -6.63 16.19 -9.92
CA TRP A 81 -5.31 16.21 -10.54
C TRP A 81 -4.55 17.51 -10.30
N ASP A 82 -5.22 18.66 -10.23
CA ASP A 82 -4.57 19.96 -9.93
C ASP A 82 -3.97 19.98 -8.51
N LEU A 83 -4.69 19.44 -7.53
CA LEU A 83 -4.18 19.27 -6.17
C LEU A 83 -3.08 18.22 -6.11
N THR A 84 -3.24 17.10 -6.82
CA THR A 84 -2.21 16.06 -6.92
C THR A 84 -0.93 16.59 -7.58
N ALA A 85 -1.04 17.44 -8.60
CA ALA A 85 0.08 18.13 -9.24
C ALA A 85 0.80 19.06 -8.25
N SER A 86 0.06 19.74 -7.38
CA SER A 86 0.61 20.59 -6.32
C SER A 86 1.43 19.82 -5.28
N LEU A 87 1.19 18.50 -5.14
CA LEU A 87 1.96 17.59 -4.29
C LEU A 87 3.21 17.03 -4.98
N ALA A 88 3.32 17.09 -6.31
CA ALA A 88 4.41 16.46 -7.05
C ALA A 88 5.79 17.00 -6.68
N ALA A 89 5.94 18.33 -6.67
CA ALA A 89 7.20 18.99 -6.32
C ALA A 89 7.66 18.75 -4.86
N PRO A 90 6.80 18.93 -3.83
CA PRO A 90 7.23 18.66 -2.45
C PRO A 90 7.52 17.17 -2.21
N LEU A 91 6.74 16.24 -2.78
CA LEU A 91 7.03 14.81 -2.67
C LEU A 91 8.34 14.44 -3.37
N TRP A 92 8.60 14.98 -4.56
CA TRP A 92 9.88 14.81 -5.26
C TRP A 92 11.06 15.35 -4.46
N THR A 93 10.88 16.51 -3.81
CA THR A 93 11.91 17.11 -2.96
C THR A 93 12.24 16.21 -1.77
N ILE A 94 11.22 15.72 -1.05
CA ILE A 94 11.42 14.81 0.08
C ILE A 94 12.08 13.52 -0.41
N ALA A 95 11.57 12.91 -1.49
CA ALA A 95 12.14 11.69 -2.09
C ALA A 95 13.63 11.89 -2.40
N THR A 96 13.97 12.97 -3.08
CA THR A 96 15.36 13.26 -3.49
C THR A 96 16.27 13.50 -2.29
N CYS A 97 15.80 14.21 -1.26
CA CYS A 97 16.56 14.41 -0.04
C CYS A 97 16.76 13.10 0.75
N VAL A 98 15.74 12.24 0.78
CA VAL A 98 15.80 10.92 1.42
C VAL A 98 16.79 10.02 0.67
N ASP A 99 16.62 9.88 -0.64
CA ASP A 99 17.47 9.04 -1.49
C ASP A 99 18.93 9.48 -1.43
N HIS A 100 19.18 10.78 -1.46
CA HIS A 100 20.54 11.31 -1.35
C HIS A 100 21.14 11.11 0.04
N ALA A 101 20.40 11.33 1.13
CA ALA A 101 20.90 11.04 2.47
C ALA A 101 21.26 9.55 2.66
N VAL A 102 20.54 8.69 1.94
CA VAL A 102 20.66 7.23 1.96
C VAL A 102 21.76 6.69 1.05
N GLY A 103 22.03 7.34 -0.09
CA GLY A 103 23.02 6.90 -1.06
C GLY A 103 24.44 6.87 -0.50
N ASP A 104 25.32 6.14 -1.20
CA ASP A 104 26.74 6.06 -0.86
C ASP A 104 27.40 7.45 -0.92
N ASP A 105 26.94 8.30 -1.84
CA ASP A 105 27.36 9.70 -2.01
C ASP A 105 26.72 10.67 -0.98
N GLY A 106 25.89 10.16 -0.07
CA GLY A 106 25.15 10.98 0.89
C GLY A 106 26.06 11.69 1.89
N SER A 107 26.00 13.03 1.89
CA SER A 107 26.80 13.84 2.80
C SER A 107 26.40 13.64 4.28
N ARG A 108 27.34 13.84 5.21
CA ARG A 108 27.07 13.81 6.66
C ARG A 108 25.98 14.82 7.05
N ALA A 109 25.95 15.96 6.36
CA ALA A 109 24.95 17.00 6.53
C ALA A 109 23.54 16.52 6.14
N SER A 110 23.41 15.84 4.99
CA SER A 110 22.14 15.28 4.51
C SER A 110 21.59 14.22 5.45
N ARG A 111 22.45 13.33 5.96
CA ARG A 111 22.08 12.32 6.98
C ARG A 111 21.60 12.97 8.27
N ALA A 112 22.36 13.92 8.82
CA ALA A 112 21.98 14.63 10.04
C ALA A 112 20.71 15.49 9.87
N ALA A 113 20.42 15.99 8.67
CA ALA A 113 19.17 16.67 8.37
C ALA A 113 18.00 15.68 8.35
N MET A 114 18.16 14.53 7.69
CA MET A 114 17.17 13.46 7.67
C MET A 114 16.85 12.95 9.07
N GLU A 115 17.85 12.74 9.94
CA GLU A 115 17.64 12.37 11.34
C GLU A 115 16.77 13.37 12.10
N SER A 116 16.94 14.68 11.85
CA SER A 116 16.14 15.72 12.51
C SER A 116 14.73 15.91 11.93
N SER A 117 14.52 15.54 10.67
CA SER A 117 13.29 15.83 9.91
C SER A 117 12.46 14.58 9.56
N GLY A 118 13.02 13.38 9.71
CA GLY A 118 12.44 12.13 9.23
C GLY A 118 11.06 11.82 9.82
N GLU A 119 10.88 12.02 11.13
CA GLU A 119 9.58 11.82 11.78
C GLU A 119 8.51 12.82 11.31
N HIS A 120 8.89 14.07 11.08
CA HIS A 120 7.98 15.08 10.55
C HIS A 120 7.57 14.76 9.10
N CYS A 121 8.54 14.34 8.27
CA CYS A 121 8.25 13.91 6.91
C CYS A 121 7.33 12.69 6.90
N LEU A 122 7.56 11.71 7.79
CA LEU A 122 6.70 10.54 7.94
C LEU A 122 5.25 10.95 8.20
N ILE A 123 5.02 11.88 9.12
CA ILE A 123 3.67 12.38 9.42
C ILE A 123 3.05 13.06 8.19
N SER A 124 3.78 13.95 7.52
CA SER A 124 3.26 14.65 6.33
C SER A 124 2.96 13.70 5.17
N LEU A 125 3.74 12.62 4.98
CA LEU A 125 3.47 11.61 3.96
C LEU A 125 2.21 10.80 4.30
N MET A 126 1.95 10.54 5.59
CA MET A 126 0.69 9.94 6.01
C MET A 126 -0.50 10.87 5.77
N ASP A 127 -0.33 12.18 5.98
CA ASP A 127 -1.38 13.16 5.69
C ASP A 127 -1.74 13.14 4.19
N VAL A 128 -0.77 12.96 3.28
CA VAL A 128 -1.04 12.80 1.84
C VAL A 128 -1.90 11.56 1.55
N CYS A 129 -1.59 10.42 2.18
CA CYS A 129 -2.40 9.22 2.02
C CYS A 129 -3.83 9.44 2.53
N ARG A 130 -3.95 10.14 3.67
CA ARG A 130 -5.23 10.48 4.29
C ARG A 130 -6.06 11.41 3.39
N MET A 131 -5.45 12.40 2.74
CA MET A 131 -6.13 13.24 1.76
C MET A 131 -6.76 12.39 0.63
N GLY A 132 -6.04 11.37 0.15
CA GLY A 132 -6.57 10.44 -0.85
C GLY A 132 -7.74 9.56 -0.37
N THR A 133 -7.86 9.34 0.94
CA THR A 133 -8.98 8.59 1.56
C THR A 133 -10.19 9.46 1.91
N GLU A 134 -10.01 10.79 2.01
CA GLU A 134 -11.03 11.74 2.47
C GLU A 134 -11.58 12.60 1.31
N GLU A 135 -11.62 12.06 0.09
CA GLU A 135 -12.02 12.77 -1.16
C GLU A 135 -11.18 14.03 -1.50
N GLY A 136 -10.13 14.32 -0.72
CA GLY A 136 -9.33 15.55 -0.83
C GLY A 136 -8.50 15.68 -2.11
N LEU A 137 -8.38 14.59 -2.88
CA LEU A 137 -7.63 14.51 -4.14
C LEU A 137 -8.52 14.02 -5.29
N GLY A 138 -9.84 14.20 -5.17
CA GLY A 138 -10.85 13.66 -6.09
C GLY A 138 -11.47 12.37 -5.56
N GLU A 139 -12.02 11.56 -6.47
CA GLU A 139 -12.70 10.31 -6.11
C GLU A 139 -11.79 9.42 -5.25
N VAL A 140 -12.35 8.90 -4.15
CA VAL A 140 -11.65 7.96 -3.28
C VAL A 140 -11.33 6.70 -4.05
N GLY A 141 -10.04 6.33 -4.05
CA GLY A 141 -9.55 5.22 -4.84
C GLY A 141 -9.47 5.51 -6.34
N GLY A 142 -9.73 6.74 -6.80
CA GLY A 142 -9.50 7.20 -8.18
C GLY A 142 -8.01 7.39 -8.53
N PRO A 143 -7.66 7.63 -9.81
CA PRO A 143 -6.27 7.69 -10.27
C PRO A 143 -5.39 8.72 -9.54
N ALA A 144 -5.91 9.94 -9.31
CA ALA A 144 -5.20 11.02 -8.61
C ALA A 144 -4.88 10.66 -7.15
N SER A 145 -5.90 10.22 -6.40
CA SER A 145 -5.78 9.74 -5.01
C SER A 145 -4.78 8.59 -4.90
N ARG A 146 -4.83 7.61 -5.81
CA ARG A 146 -3.87 6.48 -5.85
C ARG A 146 -2.45 6.94 -6.17
N ALA A 147 -2.27 7.86 -7.12
CA ALA A 147 -0.95 8.36 -7.52
C ALA A 147 -0.24 9.08 -6.37
N ALA A 148 -0.95 9.96 -5.65
CA ALA A 148 -0.42 10.66 -4.49
C ALA A 148 -0.08 9.71 -3.33
N ALA A 149 -1.00 8.80 -3.00
CA ALA A 149 -0.78 7.80 -1.96
C ALA A 149 0.40 6.88 -2.30
N ASN A 150 0.52 6.41 -3.54
CA ASN A 150 1.63 5.59 -4.01
C ASN A 150 2.98 6.29 -3.75
N ALA A 151 3.12 7.53 -4.22
CA ALA A 151 4.34 8.29 -4.04
C ALA A 151 4.69 8.47 -2.57
N ALA A 152 3.70 8.78 -1.73
CA ALA A 152 3.90 8.92 -0.30
C ALA A 152 4.35 7.61 0.38
N ILE A 153 3.71 6.48 0.06
CA ILE A 153 4.03 5.16 0.60
C ILE A 153 5.44 4.71 0.18
N VAL A 154 5.84 4.96 -1.07
CA VAL A 154 7.20 4.64 -1.56
C VAL A 154 8.25 5.43 -0.78
N ILE A 155 8.05 6.73 -0.58
CA ILE A 155 8.99 7.57 0.20
C ILE A 155 9.03 7.10 1.66
N LEU A 156 7.88 6.79 2.26
CA LEU A 156 7.78 6.24 3.61
C LEU A 156 8.56 4.94 3.76
N THR A 157 8.45 4.06 2.76
CA THR A 157 9.18 2.78 2.72
C THR A 157 10.69 3.03 2.72
N SER A 158 11.17 4.02 1.97
CA SER A 158 12.59 4.44 1.97
C SER A 158 13.04 4.98 3.33
N ILE A 159 12.17 5.71 4.06
CA ILE A 159 12.48 6.22 5.41
C ILE A 159 12.54 5.07 6.43
N VAL A 160 11.53 4.19 6.41
CA VAL A 160 11.36 3.17 7.45
C VAL A 160 12.37 2.02 7.31
N SER A 161 12.75 1.65 6.09
CA SER A 161 13.74 0.60 5.82
C SER A 161 15.14 0.88 6.41
N ARG A 162 15.40 2.10 6.90
CA ARG A 162 16.72 2.54 7.35
C ARG A 162 16.90 2.43 8.86
N SER A 163 17.35 1.26 9.33
CA SER A 163 17.59 0.99 10.77
C SER A 163 18.42 2.04 11.51
N ARG A 164 19.34 2.76 10.82
CA ARG A 164 20.19 3.81 11.40
C ARG A 164 19.48 5.15 11.63
N LEU A 165 18.34 5.39 10.98
CA LEU A 165 17.53 6.59 11.23
C LEU A 165 16.78 6.38 12.55
N PRO A 166 17.00 7.22 13.58
CA PRO A 166 16.30 7.10 14.84
C PRO A 166 14.83 7.51 14.63
N LEU A 167 13.93 6.52 14.61
CA LEU A 167 12.49 6.75 14.58
C LEU A 167 11.91 6.45 15.96
N SER A 168 10.99 7.30 16.42
CA SER A 168 10.26 7.01 17.65
C SER A 168 9.36 5.78 17.47
N LYS A 169 9.09 5.06 18.56
CA LYS A 169 8.12 3.94 18.56
C LYS A 169 6.75 4.39 18.03
N ARG A 170 6.38 5.65 18.29
CA ARG A 170 5.14 6.27 17.81
C ARG A 170 5.15 6.50 16.30
N ALA A 171 6.29 6.91 15.73
CA ALA A 171 6.42 7.09 14.28
C ALA A 171 6.30 5.74 13.54
N VAL A 172 6.98 4.71 14.04
CA VAL A 172 6.87 3.35 13.47
C VAL A 172 5.45 2.81 13.61
N ALA A 173 4.82 2.97 14.79
CA ALA A 173 3.42 2.63 15.01
C ALA A 173 2.49 3.24 13.96
N ARG A 174 2.60 4.56 13.77
CA ARG A 174 1.83 5.33 12.80
C ARG A 174 2.06 4.85 11.36
N ALA A 175 3.30 4.57 10.99
CA ALA A 175 3.61 4.01 9.66
C ALA A 175 2.97 2.63 9.45
N THR A 176 2.92 1.78 10.49
CA THR A 176 2.20 0.49 10.42
C THR A 176 0.70 0.71 10.26
N GLN A 177 0.14 1.67 11.02
CA GLN A 177 -1.28 2.10 11.00
C GLN A 177 -1.72 2.65 9.63
N LEU A 178 -0.78 3.22 8.86
CA LEU A 178 -1.07 3.80 7.56
C LEU A 178 -1.74 2.80 6.61
N THR A 179 -1.31 1.54 6.67
CA THR A 179 -1.88 0.48 5.83
C THR A 179 -3.38 0.36 6.10
N HIS A 180 -3.78 0.26 7.36
CA HIS A 180 -5.18 0.27 7.79
C HIS A 180 -5.97 1.49 7.30
N ILE A 181 -5.37 2.69 7.35
CA ILE A 181 -5.99 3.93 6.83
C ILE A 181 -6.24 3.82 5.33
N CYS A 182 -5.25 3.35 4.57
CA CYS A 182 -5.39 3.18 3.12
C CYS A 182 -6.46 2.14 2.76
N PHE A 183 -6.63 1.09 3.57
CA PHE A 183 -7.63 0.05 3.32
C PHE A 183 -9.06 0.53 3.63
N HIS A 184 -9.31 1.00 4.86
CA HIS A 184 -10.65 1.41 5.29
C HIS A 184 -11.11 2.70 4.61
N GLY A 185 -10.17 3.55 4.23
CA GLY A 185 -10.43 4.78 3.50
C GLY A 185 -10.69 4.58 2.01
N GLY A 186 -10.95 3.35 1.54
CA GLY A 186 -11.43 3.08 0.18
C GLY A 186 -10.38 3.18 -0.94
N LEU A 187 -9.10 3.46 -0.65
CA LEU A 187 -8.06 3.54 -1.69
C LEU A 187 -7.83 2.20 -2.42
N MET A 188 -8.24 1.08 -1.83
CA MET A 188 -8.12 -0.26 -2.41
C MET A 188 -9.43 -0.82 -2.98
N LYS A 189 -10.45 0.02 -3.16
CA LYS A 189 -11.74 -0.41 -3.71
C LYS A 189 -11.63 -1.04 -5.10
N HIS A 190 -10.64 -0.62 -5.90
CA HIS A 190 -10.46 -1.08 -7.27
C HIS A 190 -9.23 -1.97 -7.42
N LEU A 191 -9.32 -2.96 -8.31
CA LEU A 191 -8.22 -3.83 -8.68
C LEU A 191 -7.01 -3.05 -9.26
N ALA A 192 -7.27 -1.89 -9.87
CA ALA A 192 -6.23 -0.97 -10.33
C ALA A 192 -5.33 -0.44 -9.20
N SER A 193 -5.74 -0.56 -7.94
CA SER A 193 -4.95 -0.20 -6.76
C SER A 193 -3.87 -1.21 -6.41
N VAL A 194 -3.87 -2.40 -7.01
CA VAL A 194 -2.85 -3.43 -6.75
C VAL A 194 -1.42 -2.89 -6.93
N PRO A 195 -1.02 -2.38 -8.10
CA PRO A 195 0.35 -1.90 -8.31
C PRO A 195 0.68 -0.59 -7.60
N THR A 196 -0.30 0.22 -7.22
CA THR A 196 -0.09 1.61 -6.74
C THR A 196 -0.28 1.80 -5.25
N VAL A 197 -1.09 0.98 -4.59
CA VAL A 197 -1.35 1.13 -3.15
C VAL A 197 -1.15 -0.21 -2.43
N PHE A 198 -1.72 -1.31 -2.92
CA PHE A 198 -1.64 -2.61 -2.25
C PHE A 198 -0.19 -3.12 -2.16
N SER A 199 0.51 -3.26 -3.29
CA SER A 199 1.89 -3.76 -3.32
C SER A 199 2.85 -2.81 -2.56
N PRO A 200 2.77 -1.47 -2.71
CA PRO A 200 3.55 -0.55 -1.88
C PRO A 200 3.26 -0.66 -0.38
N CYS A 201 2.01 -0.83 0.05
CA CYS A 201 1.68 -1.07 1.46
C CYS A 201 2.30 -2.37 1.99
N CYS A 202 2.30 -3.44 1.19
CA CYS A 202 2.99 -4.68 1.54
C CYS A 202 4.50 -4.45 1.70
N ALA A 203 5.14 -3.73 0.76
CA ALA A 203 6.56 -3.40 0.83
C ALA A 203 6.91 -2.54 2.06
N LEU A 204 6.02 -1.61 2.44
CA LEU A 204 6.14 -0.83 3.67
C LEU A 204 6.10 -1.72 4.91
N LEU A 205 5.15 -2.66 5.00
CA LEU A 205 5.06 -3.62 6.11
C LEU A 205 6.30 -4.50 6.20
N VAL A 206 6.78 -5.04 5.08
CA VAL A 206 8.03 -5.81 5.04
C VAL A 206 9.19 -4.97 5.59
N SER A 207 9.30 -3.73 5.16
CA SER A 207 10.36 -2.81 5.61
C SER A 207 10.26 -2.50 7.09
N ILE A 208 9.05 -2.28 7.62
CA ILE A 208 8.79 -2.11 9.04
C ILE A 208 9.23 -3.35 9.81
N ILE A 209 8.76 -4.54 9.42
CA ILE A 209 9.02 -5.81 10.10
C ILE A 209 10.52 -6.11 10.17
N ARG A 210 11.23 -5.89 9.06
CA ARG A 210 12.66 -6.20 8.96
C ARG A 210 13.54 -5.17 9.66
N ALA A 211 13.26 -3.87 9.48
CA ALA A 211 14.17 -2.81 9.93
C ALA A 211 13.85 -2.25 11.32
N ARG A 212 12.62 -2.43 11.82
CA ARG A 212 12.10 -1.77 13.04
C ARG A 212 11.63 -2.73 14.13
N LYS A 213 12.28 -3.88 14.23
CA LYS A 213 11.95 -4.93 15.21
C LYS A 213 11.93 -4.41 16.65
N ALA A 214 12.90 -3.57 17.03
CA ALA A 214 13.01 -3.05 18.40
C ALA A 214 11.86 -2.09 18.75
N GLU A 215 11.43 -1.28 17.79
CA GLU A 215 10.33 -0.33 17.93
C GLU A 215 8.98 -1.04 17.92
N MET A 216 8.89 -2.18 17.23
CA MET A 216 7.68 -2.99 17.09
C MET A 216 7.35 -3.91 18.28
N ALA A 217 8.24 -4.09 19.25
CA ALA A 217 8.08 -5.12 20.30
C ALA A 217 6.75 -5.08 21.08
N ARG A 218 6.06 -3.93 21.13
CA ARG A 218 4.73 -3.77 21.77
C ARG A 218 3.59 -3.48 20.79
N GLN A 219 3.87 -3.56 19.50
CA GLN A 219 3.02 -3.10 18.40
C GLN A 219 2.74 -4.23 17.40
N THR A 220 3.12 -5.47 17.71
CA THR A 220 2.97 -6.64 16.85
C THR A 220 1.51 -6.90 16.45
N ALA A 221 0.55 -6.58 17.32
CA ALA A 221 -0.89 -6.64 17.00
C ALA A 221 -1.31 -5.72 15.85
N MET A 222 -0.55 -4.66 15.55
CA MET A 222 -0.85 -3.80 14.41
C MET A 222 -0.45 -4.45 13.08
N ILE A 223 0.49 -5.38 13.09
CA ILE A 223 0.85 -6.18 11.91
C ILE A 223 -0.29 -7.16 11.61
N THR A 224 -0.87 -7.80 12.63
CA THR A 224 -2.00 -8.71 12.43
C THR A 224 -3.19 -7.97 11.85
N VAL A 225 -3.55 -6.81 12.40
CA VAL A 225 -4.62 -5.95 11.87
C VAL A 225 -4.35 -5.50 10.42
N ALA A 226 -3.11 -5.11 10.10
CA ALA A 226 -2.73 -4.71 8.75
C ALA A 226 -2.83 -5.88 7.75
N CYS A 227 -2.39 -7.08 8.15
CA CYS A 227 -2.50 -8.27 7.31
C CYS A 227 -3.94 -8.71 7.11
N HIS A 228 -4.78 -8.64 8.15
CA HIS A 228 -6.20 -8.92 8.06
C HIS A 228 -6.88 -8.04 7.01
N ALA A 229 -6.63 -6.73 7.06
CA ALA A 229 -7.20 -5.80 6.10
C ALA A 229 -6.69 -6.01 4.65
N LEU A 230 -5.45 -6.48 4.47
CA LEU A 230 -4.95 -6.89 3.14
C LEU A 230 -5.68 -8.14 2.62
N LEU A 231 -5.92 -9.14 3.48
CA LEU A 231 -6.70 -10.32 3.09
C LEU A 231 -8.14 -9.94 2.74
N ASP A 232 -8.76 -9.05 3.51
CA ASP A 232 -10.13 -8.62 3.24
C ASP A 232 -10.26 -7.88 1.90
N ALA A 233 -9.24 -7.12 1.49
CA ALA A 233 -9.21 -6.52 0.15
C ALA A 233 -9.17 -7.61 -0.95
N LEU A 234 -8.37 -8.66 -0.78
CA LEU A 234 -8.35 -9.80 -1.71
C LEU A 234 -9.70 -10.51 -1.77
N LYS A 235 -10.33 -10.79 -0.62
CA LYS A 235 -11.66 -11.41 -0.55
C LYS A 235 -12.71 -10.53 -1.23
N ALA A 236 -12.68 -9.22 -1.01
CA ALA A 236 -13.60 -8.27 -1.62
C ALA A 236 -13.47 -8.24 -3.14
N TRP A 237 -12.23 -8.23 -3.67
CA TRP A 237 -12.01 -8.29 -5.12
C TRP A 237 -12.48 -9.61 -5.72
N ASN A 238 -12.19 -10.74 -5.07
CA ASN A 238 -12.66 -12.05 -5.53
C ASN A 238 -14.20 -12.14 -5.51
N ALA A 239 -14.85 -11.57 -4.49
CA ALA A 239 -16.30 -11.55 -4.39
C ALA A 239 -17.00 -10.78 -5.53
N ILE A 240 -16.40 -9.66 -5.99
CA ILE A 240 -16.90 -8.89 -7.13
C ILE A 240 -16.85 -9.75 -8.41
N GLU A 241 -15.76 -10.50 -8.58
CA GLU A 241 -15.57 -11.37 -9.74
C GLU A 241 -16.55 -12.55 -9.71
N ASP A 242 -16.72 -13.20 -8.56
CA ASP A 242 -17.72 -14.26 -8.38
C ASP A 242 -19.15 -13.77 -8.70
N GLU A 243 -19.50 -12.54 -8.34
CA GLU A 243 -20.80 -11.95 -8.64
C GLU A 243 -20.98 -11.67 -10.13
N LYS A 244 -19.95 -11.16 -10.81
CA LYS A 244 -19.96 -11.03 -12.28
C LYS A 244 -20.17 -12.38 -12.95
N ASN A 245 -19.50 -13.42 -12.45
CA ASN A 245 -19.56 -14.76 -13.00
C ASN A 245 -20.94 -15.40 -12.80
N ALA A 246 -21.52 -15.25 -11.59
CA ALA A 246 -22.88 -15.70 -11.31
C ALA A 246 -23.92 -14.96 -12.15
N LEU A 247 -23.72 -13.66 -12.43
CA LEU A 247 -24.59 -12.90 -13.32
C LEU A 247 -24.49 -13.43 -14.75
N ALA A 248 -23.28 -13.63 -15.27
CA ALA A 248 -23.05 -14.14 -16.62
C ALA A 248 -23.69 -15.51 -16.85
N GLU A 249 -23.63 -16.41 -15.87
CA GLU A 249 -24.33 -17.70 -15.88
C GLU A 249 -25.85 -17.52 -15.96
N ARG A 250 -26.43 -16.62 -15.14
CA ARG A 250 -27.87 -16.34 -15.13
C ARG A 250 -28.36 -15.73 -16.45
N THR A 251 -27.56 -14.85 -17.06
CA THR A 251 -27.89 -14.16 -18.30
C THR A 251 -27.46 -14.90 -19.55
N LYS A 252 -26.78 -16.05 -19.43
CA LYS A 252 -26.18 -16.83 -20.54
C LYS A 252 -25.31 -15.97 -21.46
N THR A 253 -24.66 -14.96 -20.89
CA THR A 253 -23.71 -14.12 -21.62
C THR A 253 -22.33 -14.76 -21.54
N PRO A 254 -21.57 -14.85 -22.65
CA PRO A 254 -20.21 -15.39 -22.61
C PRO A 254 -19.35 -14.55 -21.67
N ARG A 255 -18.50 -15.22 -20.89
CA ARG A 255 -17.54 -14.55 -20.02
C ARG A 255 -16.45 -13.94 -20.89
N ASP A 256 -16.04 -12.73 -20.54
CA ASP A 256 -14.89 -12.10 -21.18
C ASP A 256 -13.62 -12.74 -20.61
N GLU A 257 -13.01 -13.63 -21.39
CA GLU A 257 -11.78 -14.34 -21.00
C GLU A 257 -10.61 -13.37 -20.75
N GLU A 258 -10.59 -12.21 -21.40
CA GLU A 258 -9.56 -11.19 -21.18
C GLU A 258 -9.74 -10.52 -19.81
N GLU A 259 -10.97 -10.17 -19.42
CA GLU A 259 -11.25 -9.63 -18.08
C GLU A 259 -10.89 -10.61 -16.97
N VAL A 260 -11.22 -11.90 -17.13
CA VAL A 260 -10.88 -12.95 -16.17
C VAL A 260 -9.36 -13.07 -16.03
N ALA A 261 -8.62 -13.10 -17.13
CA ALA A 261 -7.15 -13.18 -17.10
C ALA A 261 -6.51 -11.96 -16.43
N ILE A 262 -7.05 -10.76 -16.66
CA ILE A 262 -6.61 -9.52 -16.00
C ILE A 262 -6.87 -9.60 -14.49
N HIS A 263 -8.05 -10.10 -14.09
CA HIS A 263 -8.41 -10.30 -12.70
C HIS A 263 -7.44 -11.26 -12.00
N GLU A 264 -7.25 -12.46 -12.57
CA GLU A 264 -6.37 -13.48 -12.02
C GLU A 264 -4.93 -12.99 -11.88
N GLU A 265 -4.40 -12.28 -12.88
CA GLU A 265 -3.05 -11.73 -12.83
C GLU A 265 -2.90 -10.66 -11.74
N ALA A 266 -3.90 -9.81 -11.53
CA ALA A 266 -3.87 -8.83 -10.45
C ALA A 266 -3.95 -9.50 -9.07
N MET A 267 -4.81 -10.52 -8.91
CA MET A 267 -4.92 -11.31 -7.68
C MET A 267 -3.62 -12.04 -7.38
N ARG A 268 -3.00 -12.67 -8.38
CA ARG A 268 -1.67 -13.30 -8.29
C ARG A 268 -0.61 -12.31 -7.84
N ARG A 269 -0.58 -11.11 -8.43
CA ARG A 269 0.38 -10.06 -8.09
C ARG A 269 0.19 -9.53 -6.67
N ALA A 270 -1.05 -9.35 -6.24
CA ALA A 270 -1.37 -8.92 -4.90
C ALA A 270 -0.92 -9.97 -3.87
N ALA A 271 -1.28 -11.23 -4.04
CA ALA A 271 -0.84 -12.33 -3.19
C ALA A 271 0.70 -12.47 -3.14
N ASN A 272 1.39 -12.40 -4.29
CA ASN A 272 2.86 -12.39 -4.35
C ASN A 272 3.49 -11.21 -3.61
N SER A 273 2.81 -10.05 -3.55
CA SER A 273 3.29 -8.90 -2.79
C SER A 273 3.13 -9.11 -1.29
N MET A 274 2.14 -9.88 -0.88
CA MET A 274 1.80 -10.16 0.51
C MET A 274 2.63 -11.31 1.11
N ALA A 275 3.01 -12.32 0.33
CA ALA A 275 3.81 -13.46 0.81
C ALA A 275 5.09 -13.04 1.59
N PRO A 276 5.90 -12.06 1.13
CA PRO A 276 7.07 -11.59 1.88
C PRO A 276 6.74 -10.93 3.23
N VAL A 277 5.52 -10.42 3.42
CA VAL A 277 5.04 -9.88 4.70
C VAL A 277 4.98 -11.01 5.71
N TYR A 278 4.37 -12.14 5.33
CA TYR A 278 4.25 -13.33 6.17
C TYR A 278 5.59 -14.01 6.43
N GLU A 279 6.45 -14.14 5.42
CA GLU A 279 7.81 -14.65 5.61
C GLU A 279 8.61 -13.81 6.62
N SER A 280 8.46 -12.49 6.54
CA SER A 280 9.14 -11.57 7.46
C SER A 280 8.51 -11.64 8.84
N ALA A 281 7.19 -11.76 8.92
CA ALA A 281 6.47 -11.91 10.17
C ALA A 281 6.89 -13.20 10.89
N GLY A 282 6.89 -14.36 10.24
CA GLY A 282 7.28 -15.63 10.86
C GLY A 282 8.68 -15.62 11.50
N LYS A 283 9.60 -14.79 10.99
CA LYS A 283 10.95 -14.63 11.56
C LYS A 283 11.04 -13.66 12.74
N VAL A 284 10.05 -12.78 12.90
CA VAL A 284 10.15 -11.58 13.74
C VAL A 284 9.06 -11.50 14.80
N VAL A 285 7.82 -11.83 14.44
CA VAL A 285 6.68 -11.83 15.36
C VAL A 285 6.73 -13.10 16.20
N GLY A 286 6.48 -12.99 17.50
CA GLY A 286 6.46 -14.17 18.38
C GLY A 286 5.41 -15.20 17.95
N SER A 287 5.58 -16.45 18.39
CA SER A 287 4.75 -17.60 17.98
C SER A 287 3.24 -17.35 18.10
N LEU A 288 2.79 -16.69 19.16
CA LEU A 288 1.37 -16.33 19.35
C LEU A 288 0.81 -15.48 18.19
N TYR A 289 1.56 -14.48 17.74
CA TYR A 289 1.12 -13.62 16.63
C TYR A 289 1.25 -14.33 15.27
N ALA A 290 2.26 -15.19 15.11
CA ALA A 290 2.37 -16.05 13.94
C ALA A 290 1.16 -17.00 13.81
N MET A 291 0.66 -17.54 14.92
CA MET A 291 -0.57 -18.34 14.94
C MET A 291 -1.80 -17.55 14.49
N HIS A 292 -1.96 -16.31 14.95
CA HIS A 292 -3.07 -15.46 14.51
C HIS A 292 -3.00 -15.15 13.01
N LEU A 293 -1.82 -14.79 12.49
CA LEU A 293 -1.62 -14.57 11.05
C LEU A 293 -1.89 -15.82 10.23
N LEU A 294 -1.46 -16.97 10.73
CA LEU A 294 -1.67 -18.27 10.10
C LEU A 294 -3.15 -18.63 10.05
N ALA A 295 -3.87 -18.46 11.15
CA ALA A 295 -5.31 -18.72 11.23
C ALA A 295 -6.08 -17.85 10.23
N ASP A 296 -5.78 -16.55 10.15
CA ASP A 296 -6.40 -15.64 9.19
C ASP A 296 -6.10 -16.04 7.74
N ALA A 297 -4.86 -16.39 7.43
CA ALA A 297 -4.45 -16.80 6.09
C ALA A 297 -5.10 -18.11 5.66
N VAL A 298 -5.15 -19.11 6.55
CA VAL A 298 -5.83 -20.39 6.31
C VAL A 298 -7.33 -20.17 6.14
N ALA A 299 -7.98 -19.38 6.99
CA ALA A 299 -9.41 -19.07 6.84
C ALA A 299 -9.70 -18.35 5.51
N ALA A 300 -8.82 -17.46 5.07
CA ALA A 300 -8.96 -16.76 3.78
C ALA A 300 -8.73 -17.67 2.56
N CYS A 301 -7.90 -18.71 2.68
CA CYS A 301 -7.65 -19.67 1.61
C CYS A 301 -8.70 -20.79 1.57
N CYS A 302 -9.16 -21.25 2.74
CA CYS A 302 -10.15 -22.32 2.88
C CYS A 302 -11.60 -21.83 2.81
N GLY A 303 -11.84 -20.51 2.81
CA GLY A 303 -13.15 -19.94 2.46
C GLY A 303 -13.52 -20.38 1.04
N GLY A 304 -14.50 -21.27 0.92
CA GLY A 304 -14.69 -22.09 -0.28
C GLY A 304 -14.72 -21.31 -1.60
N GLY A 305 -13.80 -21.66 -2.51
CA GLY A 305 -13.96 -21.46 -3.94
C GLY A 305 -14.70 -22.67 -4.52
N ALA A 306 -15.88 -22.43 -5.10
CA ALA A 306 -16.53 -23.31 -6.06
C ALA A 306 -16.62 -24.82 -5.73
N TRP A 307 -17.38 -25.18 -4.68
CA TRP A 307 -18.14 -26.44 -4.65
C TRP A 307 -19.56 -26.15 -4.20
N GLY A 308 -20.24 -25.27 -4.94
CA GLY A 308 -21.69 -25.18 -4.89
C GLY A 308 -22.27 -26.29 -5.75
N GLY A 309 -22.53 -27.45 -5.15
CA GLY A 309 -23.61 -28.30 -5.63
C GLY A 309 -24.90 -27.48 -5.66
N ASP A 310 -25.74 -27.71 -6.66
CA ASP A 310 -26.89 -26.88 -7.05
C ASP A 310 -27.91 -26.54 -5.93
N ASP A 311 -27.81 -27.14 -4.74
CA ASP A 311 -28.83 -27.06 -3.69
C ASP A 311 -28.57 -26.03 -2.56
N ASP A 312 -27.34 -25.53 -2.36
CA ASP A 312 -27.02 -24.72 -1.16
C ASP A 312 -27.08 -23.19 -1.35
N ARG A 313 -27.54 -22.70 -2.51
CA ARG A 313 -27.62 -21.26 -2.83
C ARG A 313 -28.73 -20.47 -2.09
N LYS A 314 -29.38 -21.05 -1.07
CA LYS A 314 -30.56 -20.46 -0.38
C LYS A 314 -30.31 -19.91 1.04
N SER A 315 -29.11 -20.06 1.60
CA SER A 315 -28.79 -19.46 2.92
C SER A 315 -28.27 -18.04 2.74
N GLY A 316 -29.17 -17.07 2.93
CA GLY A 316 -28.90 -15.63 2.89
C GLY A 316 -28.08 -15.08 4.07
N ASP A 317 -27.13 -15.83 4.62
CA ASP A 317 -26.26 -15.33 5.71
C ASP A 317 -24.93 -16.09 5.73
N GLY A 318 -23.81 -15.38 5.54
CA GLY A 318 -22.51 -15.78 6.10
C GLY A 318 -21.61 -16.79 5.36
N TYR A 319 -21.72 -17.03 4.06
CA TYR A 319 -20.66 -17.80 3.36
C TYR A 319 -19.36 -16.98 3.32
N VAL A 320 -18.34 -17.41 4.06
CA VAL A 320 -17.02 -16.76 4.07
C VAL A 320 -16.34 -17.07 2.73
N ARG A 321 -16.40 -16.12 1.79
CA ARG A 321 -15.72 -16.24 0.49
C ARG A 321 -14.21 -16.13 0.67
N GLY A 322 -13.47 -17.04 0.03
CA GLY A 322 -12.01 -17.02 0.04
C GLY A 322 -11.40 -16.07 -0.98
N ILE A 323 -10.08 -16.08 -1.05
CA ILE A 323 -9.28 -15.22 -1.95
C ILE A 323 -9.13 -15.77 -3.37
N GLY A 324 -9.68 -16.96 -3.65
CA GLY A 324 -9.59 -17.65 -4.94
C GLY A 324 -8.29 -18.45 -5.14
N ALA A 325 -8.35 -19.48 -5.98
CA ALA A 325 -7.27 -20.46 -6.15
C ALA A 325 -5.94 -19.86 -6.64
N VAL A 326 -6.01 -18.85 -7.52
CA VAL A 326 -4.81 -18.18 -8.04
C VAL A 326 -4.07 -17.40 -6.95
N ALA A 327 -4.81 -16.67 -6.11
CA ALA A 327 -4.23 -15.92 -5.00
C ALA A 327 -3.73 -16.86 -3.89
N GLU A 328 -4.48 -17.92 -3.59
CA GLU A 328 -4.07 -18.97 -2.66
C GLU A 328 -2.71 -19.54 -3.07
N SER A 329 -2.58 -20.02 -4.31
CA SER A 329 -1.34 -20.60 -4.82
C SER A 329 -0.16 -19.63 -4.72
N ALA A 330 -0.38 -18.35 -4.95
CA ALA A 330 0.66 -17.32 -4.87
C ALA A 330 1.02 -16.95 -3.41
N LEU A 331 0.11 -17.15 -2.45
CA LEU A 331 0.32 -16.82 -1.04
C LEU A 331 1.01 -17.96 -0.26
N LYS A 332 0.97 -19.20 -0.80
CA LYS A 332 1.54 -20.41 -0.16
C LYS A 332 2.94 -20.21 0.45
N PRO A 333 3.93 -19.59 -0.22
CA PRO A 333 5.26 -19.42 0.37
C PRO A 333 5.25 -18.67 1.71
N GLY A 334 4.39 -17.64 1.81
CA GLY A 334 4.22 -16.89 3.05
C GLY A 334 3.52 -17.69 4.14
N ILE A 335 2.51 -18.47 3.78
CA ILE A 335 1.77 -19.34 4.70
C ILE A 335 2.68 -20.43 5.26
N PHE A 336 3.50 -21.07 4.42
CA PHE A 336 4.47 -22.07 4.86
C PHE A 336 5.51 -21.49 5.81
N ALA A 337 5.99 -20.28 5.55
CA ALA A 337 6.89 -19.60 6.48
C ALA A 337 6.23 -19.31 7.86
N LEU A 338 4.92 -19.10 7.91
CA LEU A 338 4.18 -18.97 9.18
C LEU A 338 4.04 -20.32 9.89
N PHE A 339 3.73 -21.41 9.17
CA PHE A 339 3.72 -22.75 9.74
C PHE A 339 5.06 -23.12 10.38
N ASP A 340 6.17 -22.86 9.69
CA ASP A 340 7.53 -23.10 10.21
C ASP A 340 7.82 -22.30 11.49
N ALA A 341 7.28 -21.07 11.58
CA ALA A 341 7.47 -20.18 12.72
C ALA A 341 6.64 -20.58 13.96
N VAL A 342 5.48 -21.19 13.75
CA VAL A 342 4.57 -21.58 14.84
C VAL A 342 5.10 -22.82 15.59
N GLN A 343 5.88 -23.69 14.94
CA GLN A 343 6.49 -24.91 15.52
C GLN A 343 5.49 -25.83 16.25
N ASP A 344 4.22 -25.78 15.87
CA ASP A 344 3.16 -26.63 16.43
C ASP A 344 3.01 -27.91 15.59
N ARG A 345 3.10 -29.05 16.27
CA ARG A 345 3.11 -30.39 15.68
C ARG A 345 1.76 -30.79 15.06
N GLU A 346 0.65 -30.27 15.56
CA GLU A 346 -0.69 -30.54 15.02
C GLU A 346 -0.93 -29.68 13.76
N LEU A 347 -0.45 -28.42 13.76
CA LEU A 347 -0.52 -27.55 12.57
C LEU A 347 0.40 -28.03 11.43
N GLN A 348 1.47 -28.78 11.73
CA GLN A 348 2.28 -29.46 10.71
C GLN A 348 1.51 -30.55 9.92
N GLN A 349 0.39 -31.07 10.44
CA GLN A 349 -0.47 -31.98 9.68
C GLN A 349 -1.35 -31.23 8.65
N LEU A 350 -1.68 -29.97 8.91
CA LEU A 350 -2.34 -29.11 7.91
C LEU A 350 -1.38 -28.67 6.80
N TYR A 351 -0.09 -28.59 7.11
CA TYR A 351 0.99 -28.33 6.13
C TYR A 351 0.97 -29.34 4.98
N THR A 352 0.75 -30.63 5.27
CA THR A 352 0.68 -31.68 4.25
C THR A 352 -0.62 -31.66 3.45
N MET A 353 -1.70 -31.08 4.00
CA MET A 353 -2.99 -30.89 3.30
C MET A 353 -3.00 -29.68 2.36
N PHE A 354 -2.21 -28.64 2.63
CA PHE A 354 -2.07 -27.45 1.77
C PHE A 354 -1.25 -27.69 0.48
N GLY A 355 -0.63 -28.87 0.36
CA GLY A 355 0.17 -29.31 -0.79
C GLY A 355 1.68 -29.12 -0.61
N ASN A 356 2.47 -29.64 -1.56
CA ASN A 356 3.93 -29.48 -1.56
C ASN A 356 4.35 -28.09 -2.02
N ALA A 357 5.43 -27.56 -1.43
CA ALA A 357 6.05 -26.27 -1.73
C ALA A 357 6.58 -26.13 -3.16
#